data_AF-A0A0B5EWQ7-F1
#
_entry.id   AF-A0A0B5EWQ7-F1
#
_cell.length_a   1.000
_cell.length_b   1.000
_cell.length_c   1.000
_cell.angle_alpha   90.00
_cell.angle_beta   90.00
_cell.angle_gamma   90.00
#
_symmetry.space_group_name_H-M   'P 1'
#
loop_
_entity.id
_entity.type
_entity.pdbx_description
1 polymer ?
#
loop_
_entity_poly.entity_id
_entity_poly.type
_entity_poly.pdbx_seq_one_letter_code
_entity_poly.pdbx_strand_id
1 'polypeptide(L)'
;MESPVEAQDAARPVRLGVLKRWERPAAGVAGGVLAGAGVAAVFVSRNQAGSATLVVIGGLFLLMAVSGRTIESVRFGDWEFTMAELRRQAAEQARSGRTDQAQATLHVLKKLSPVADRDPEVRAVEISLFENRVVEAVEAARIEGEQVESHENADLGEPLAILVAQSGGVRIGVFAAYASNDSGRIDASVVDQFVRRARDMACEAFLFVNGTLRQEDLERLVEGIERDGGPPVGVETWASITEAGSLRPAVDYLLERVRGSRDEGITLPHQ
;
A
#
# COMPACT_ATOMS: atom_id res chain seq x y z
N MET A 1 -15.18 -4.81 44.48
CA MET A 1 -14.07 -4.22 45.23
C MET A 1 -12.85 -5.05 44.88
N GLU A 2 -12.32 -4.79 43.68
CA GLU A 2 -11.19 -5.49 43.07
C GLU A 2 -10.08 -4.47 42.87
N SER A 3 -8.87 -4.85 43.28
CA SER A 3 -7.69 -3.99 43.40
C SER A 3 -7.09 -3.64 42.03
N PRO A 4 -6.74 -2.37 41.77
CA PRO A 4 -5.94 -1.98 40.62
C PRO A 4 -4.45 -2.07 40.99
N VAL A 5 -3.82 -3.24 40.81
CA VAL A 5 -2.37 -3.42 41.03
C VAL A 5 -1.83 -4.40 39.97
N GLU A 6 -1.58 -3.95 38.74
CA GLU A 6 -0.64 -4.61 37.81
C GLU A 6 -0.35 -3.84 36.51
N ALA A 7 -0.08 -2.53 36.59
CA ALA A 7 0.36 -1.75 35.41
C ALA A 7 1.54 -0.81 35.72
N GLN A 8 2.48 -1.26 36.57
CA GLN A 8 3.60 -0.43 37.00
C GLN A 8 4.97 -1.13 36.96
N ASP A 9 5.17 -2.06 36.01
CA ASP A 9 6.47 -2.75 35.83
C ASP A 9 7.08 -2.60 34.41
N ALA A 10 6.66 -1.59 33.63
CA ALA A 10 7.14 -1.37 32.25
C ALA A 10 8.15 -0.21 32.09
N ALA A 11 8.70 0.33 33.18
CA ALA A 11 9.63 1.46 33.13
C ALA A 11 10.98 1.15 33.79
N ARG A 12 11.64 0.05 33.39
CA ARG A 12 13.07 -0.10 33.70
C ARG A 12 13.86 0.91 32.86
N PRO A 13 14.63 1.83 33.48
CA PRO A 13 15.50 2.72 32.72
C PRO A 13 16.57 1.88 32.00
N VAL A 14 16.58 1.98 30.67
CA VAL A 14 17.60 1.37 29.82
C VAL A 14 18.94 2.02 30.17
N ARG A 15 19.92 1.20 30.57
CA ARG A 15 21.27 1.68 30.88
C ARG A 15 22.01 1.92 29.58
N LEU A 16 22.31 3.17 29.26
CA LEU A 16 23.16 3.52 28.11
C LEU A 16 24.60 3.08 28.39
N GLY A 17 25.14 2.23 27.51
CA GLY A 17 26.57 1.91 27.52
C GLY A 17 27.41 3.11 27.11
N VAL A 18 28.41 3.46 27.92
CA VAL A 18 29.41 4.47 27.53
C VAL A 18 30.40 3.81 26.58
N LEU A 19 30.48 4.31 25.35
CA LEU A 19 31.44 3.86 24.33
C LEU A 19 32.87 3.94 24.85
N LYS A 20 33.66 2.90 24.60
CA LYS A 20 35.09 2.88 24.92
C LYS A 20 35.81 3.92 24.05
N ARG A 21 36.89 4.51 24.57
CA ARG A 21 37.63 5.60 23.90
C ARG A 21 38.07 5.29 22.46
N TRP A 22 38.26 4.02 22.12
CA TRP A 22 38.67 3.56 20.79
C TRP A 22 37.52 3.36 19.80
N GLU A 23 36.28 3.22 20.26
CA GLU A 23 35.12 3.02 19.39
C GLU A 23 34.67 4.32 18.73
N ARG A 24 34.92 5.48 19.36
CA ARG A 24 34.64 6.82 18.82
C ARG A 24 35.37 7.11 17.51
N PRO A 25 36.71 6.98 17.41
CA PRO A 25 37.40 7.22 16.14
C PRO A 25 37.03 6.18 15.07
N ALA A 26 36.77 4.93 15.45
CA ALA A 26 36.34 3.89 14.50
C ALA A 26 34.98 4.21 13.87
N ALA A 27 34.00 4.62 14.70
CA ALA A 27 32.69 5.07 14.23
C ALA A 27 32.79 6.34 13.35
N GLY A 28 33.69 7.27 13.69
CA GLY A 28 33.93 8.48 12.90
C GLY A 28 34.51 8.19 11.53
N VAL A 29 35.48 7.29 11.43
CA VAL A 29 36.06 6.86 10.15
C VAL A 29 35.02 6.11 9.32
N ALA A 30 34.31 5.15 9.91
CA ALA A 30 33.26 4.40 9.21
C ALA A 30 32.13 5.32 8.71
N GLY A 31 31.67 6.25 9.55
CA GLY A 31 30.65 7.23 9.17
C GLY A 31 31.12 8.19 8.08
N GLY A 32 32.36 8.69 8.17
CA GLY A 32 32.94 9.55 7.14
C GLY A 32 33.07 8.85 5.79
N VAL A 33 33.50 7.58 5.79
CA VAL A 33 33.60 6.77 4.56
C VAL A 33 32.21 6.51 3.96
N LEU A 34 31.22 6.13 4.78
CA LEU A 34 29.86 5.87 4.31
C LEU A 34 29.15 7.14 3.80
N ALA A 35 29.27 8.26 4.52
CA ALA A 35 28.70 9.54 4.11
C ALA A 35 29.35 10.05 2.81
N GLY A 36 30.69 9.98 2.72
CA GLY A 36 31.43 10.34 1.52
C GLY A 36 31.05 9.47 0.32
N ALA A 37 30.96 8.16 0.52
CA ALA A 37 30.51 7.23 -0.52
C ALA A 37 29.05 7.48 -0.95
N GLY A 38 28.17 7.79 0.01
CA GLY A 38 26.77 8.15 -0.27
C GLY A 38 26.66 9.41 -1.13
N VAL A 39 27.36 10.49 -0.76
CA VAL A 39 27.38 11.74 -1.53
C VAL A 39 27.93 11.50 -2.93
N ALA A 40 29.05 10.79 -3.07
CA ALA A 40 29.61 10.45 -4.38
C ALA A 40 28.63 9.60 -5.21
N ALA A 41 27.93 8.65 -4.60
CA ALA A 41 26.94 7.82 -5.25
C ALA A 41 25.74 8.62 -5.78
N VAL A 42 25.34 9.73 -5.13
CA VAL A 42 24.29 10.63 -5.66
C VAL A 42 24.68 11.21 -7.02
N PHE A 43 25.97 11.54 -7.22
CA PHE A 43 26.44 12.15 -8.47
C PHE A 43 26.73 11.13 -9.58
N VAL A 44 27.11 9.89 -9.21
CA VAL A 44 27.48 8.85 -10.18
C VAL A 44 26.29 7.96 -10.56
N SER A 45 25.37 7.71 -9.63
CA SER A 45 24.25 6.79 -9.83
C SER A 45 23.01 7.51 -10.32
N ARG A 46 22.35 6.94 -11.35
CA ARG A 46 20.98 7.34 -11.72
C ARG A 46 19.91 6.78 -10.78
N ASN A 47 20.29 5.86 -9.89
CA ASN A 47 19.38 5.27 -8.91
C ASN A 47 19.36 6.11 -7.63
N GLN A 48 18.38 7.01 -7.53
CA GLN A 48 18.25 8.00 -6.45
C GLN A 48 17.93 7.38 -5.08
N ALA A 49 17.27 6.21 -5.05
CA ALA A 49 16.84 5.57 -3.79
C ALA A 49 18.02 5.01 -2.96
N GLY A 50 19.01 4.42 -3.64
CA GLY A 50 20.17 3.81 -2.98
C GLY A 50 21.12 4.84 -2.37
N SER A 51 21.34 5.95 -3.08
CA SER A 51 22.25 7.02 -2.65
C SER A 51 21.69 7.81 -1.46
N ALA A 52 20.39 8.10 -1.46
CA ALA A 52 19.72 8.73 -0.31
C ALA A 52 19.87 7.89 0.97
N THR A 53 19.71 6.57 0.87
CA THR A 53 19.85 5.65 2.00
C THR A 53 21.27 5.67 2.58
N LEU A 54 22.31 5.67 1.72
CA LEU A 54 23.71 5.74 2.15
C LEU A 54 24.04 7.07 2.86
N VAL A 55 23.52 8.19 2.39
CA VAL A 55 23.72 9.50 3.02
C VAL A 55 23.10 9.54 4.41
N VAL A 56 21.87 9.04 4.55
CA VAL A 56 21.17 8.98 5.85
C VAL A 56 21.93 8.10 6.84
N ILE A 57 22.34 6.90 6.41
CA ILE A 57 23.13 5.99 7.26
C ILE A 57 24.47 6.61 7.65
N GLY A 58 25.19 7.20 6.69
CA GLY A 58 26.47 7.87 6.93
C GLY A 58 26.35 9.04 7.92
N GLY A 59 25.31 9.86 7.77
CA GLY A 59 24.98 10.94 8.70
C GLY A 59 24.72 10.44 10.12
N LEU A 60 24.01 9.31 10.26
CA LEU A 60 23.75 8.69 11.56
C LEU A 60 25.06 8.23 12.25
N PHE A 61 25.97 7.60 11.52
CA PHE A 61 27.28 7.20 12.07
C PHE A 61 28.15 8.39 12.46
N LEU A 62 28.16 9.47 11.66
CA LEU A 62 28.85 10.71 12.01
C LEU A 62 28.28 11.34 13.29
N LEU A 63 26.95 11.33 13.44
CA LEU A 63 26.29 11.81 14.65
C LEU A 63 26.70 10.99 15.88
N MET A 64 26.78 9.66 15.77
CA MET A 64 27.27 8.80 16.85
C MET A 64 28.73 9.11 17.21
N ALA A 65 29.58 9.37 16.21
CA ALA A 65 30.99 9.68 16.41
C ALA A 65 31.18 11.00 17.18
N VAL A 66 30.46 12.05 16.78
CA VAL A 66 30.48 13.37 17.45
C VAL A 66 29.91 13.26 18.87
N SER A 67 28.74 12.61 19.01
CA SER A 67 28.03 12.51 20.30
C SER A 67 28.73 11.58 21.30
N GLY A 68 29.48 10.58 20.83
CA GLY A 68 30.19 9.62 21.67
C GLY A 68 29.29 8.67 22.45
N ARG A 69 28.05 8.50 22.01
CA ARG A 69 27.08 7.56 22.58
C ARG A 69 26.60 6.63 21.47
N THR A 70 26.57 5.33 21.74
CA THR A 70 25.92 4.36 20.87
C THR A 70 24.42 4.58 20.96
N ILE A 71 23.76 4.64 19.81
CA ILE A 71 22.31 4.67 19.74
C ILE A 71 21.82 3.23 19.93
N GLU A 72 21.78 2.76 21.17
CA GLU A 72 21.20 1.44 21.51
C GLU A 72 19.66 1.52 21.60
N SER A 73 19.13 2.71 21.88
CA SER A 73 17.75 3.11 21.59
C SER A 73 17.65 4.64 21.67
N VAL A 74 17.04 5.30 20.69
CA VAL A 74 16.65 6.72 20.81
C VAL A 74 15.33 6.75 21.55
N ARG A 75 15.35 6.66 22.88
CA ARG A 75 14.25 7.19 23.71
C ARG A 75 14.69 8.55 24.22
N PHE A 76 14.67 9.54 23.34
CA PHE A 76 15.01 10.94 23.65
C PHE A 76 13.71 11.74 23.78
N GLY A 77 13.17 11.89 24.99
CA GLY A 77 12.09 12.86 25.29
C GLY A 77 11.09 13.10 24.14
N ASP A 78 11.12 14.32 23.58
CA ASP A 78 10.27 14.88 22.51
C ASP A 78 10.38 14.24 21.10
N TRP A 79 10.93 13.02 20.94
CA TRP A 79 11.04 12.34 19.63
C TRP A 79 9.72 11.84 19.03
N GLU A 80 8.57 12.07 19.67
CA GLU A 80 7.27 12.01 19.00
C GLU A 80 7.21 12.95 17.79
N PHE A 81 7.98 14.04 17.80
CA PHE A 81 7.96 15.05 16.75
C PHE A 81 8.58 14.62 15.41
N THR A 82 9.33 13.50 15.33
CA THR A 82 9.88 13.03 14.03
C THR A 82 9.06 11.90 13.43
N MET A 83 8.50 11.00 14.23
CA MET A 83 7.64 9.93 13.71
C MET A 83 6.25 10.45 13.32
N ALA A 84 5.65 11.32 14.13
CA ALA A 84 4.39 11.94 13.78
C ALA A 84 4.51 12.79 12.50
N GLU A 85 5.62 13.54 12.35
CA GLU A 85 5.87 14.32 11.13
C GLU A 85 6.14 13.41 9.93
N LEU A 86 6.90 12.32 10.08
CA LEU A 86 7.11 11.34 9.01
C LEU A 86 5.81 10.65 8.59
N ARG A 87 4.93 10.30 9.53
CA ARG A 87 3.60 9.76 9.24
C ARG A 87 2.75 10.79 8.50
N ARG A 88 2.73 12.03 8.98
CA ARG A 88 2.01 13.13 8.32
C ARG A 88 2.53 13.35 6.91
N GLN A 89 3.84 13.39 6.73
CA GLN A 89 4.49 13.57 5.44
C GLN A 89 4.18 12.39 4.50
N ALA A 90 4.23 11.16 4.98
CA ALA A 90 3.89 9.97 4.18
C ALA A 90 2.40 9.99 3.76
N ALA A 91 1.51 10.38 4.68
CA ALA A 91 0.08 10.53 4.40
C ALA A 91 -0.20 11.67 3.40
N GLU A 92 0.45 12.82 3.54
CA GLU A 92 0.34 13.94 2.59
C GLU A 92 0.89 13.56 1.21
N GLN A 93 2.03 12.86 1.16
CA GLN A 93 2.61 12.37 -0.09
C GLN A 93 1.67 11.37 -0.77
N ALA A 94 1.11 10.41 -0.04
CA ALA A 94 0.16 9.44 -0.56
C ALA A 94 -1.11 10.13 -1.09
N ARG A 95 -1.68 11.07 -0.34
CA ARG A 95 -2.86 11.85 -0.80
C ARG A 95 -2.58 12.70 -2.02
N SER A 96 -1.34 13.16 -2.20
CA SER A 96 -0.93 13.97 -3.36
C SER A 96 -0.56 13.14 -4.61
N GLY A 97 -0.75 11.82 -4.59
CA GLY A 97 -0.38 10.92 -5.69
C GLY A 97 1.13 10.74 -5.89
N ARG A 98 1.97 11.10 -4.90
CA ARG A 98 3.43 10.91 -4.97
C ARG A 98 3.82 9.55 -4.45
N THR A 99 3.34 8.50 -5.11
CA THR A 99 3.42 7.09 -4.70
C THR A 99 4.85 6.67 -4.33
N ASP A 100 5.85 6.98 -5.18
CA ASP A 100 7.26 6.63 -4.92
C ASP A 100 7.84 7.30 -3.66
N GLN A 101 7.51 8.58 -3.42
CA GLN A 101 8.01 9.32 -2.25
C GLN A 101 7.36 8.81 -0.97
N ALA A 102 6.03 8.62 -0.99
CA ALA A 102 5.29 8.06 0.13
C ALA A 102 5.80 6.64 0.47
N GLN A 103 6.08 5.81 -0.53
CA GLN A 103 6.64 4.48 -0.34
C GLN A 103 8.05 4.54 0.28
N ALA A 104 8.92 5.43 -0.19
CA ALA A 104 10.25 5.61 0.39
C ALA A 104 10.18 6.06 1.86
N THR A 105 9.30 7.02 2.18
CA THR A 105 9.08 7.50 3.55
C THR A 105 8.54 6.38 4.45
N LEU A 106 7.55 5.63 3.97
CA LEU A 106 6.98 4.49 4.67
C LEU A 106 8.02 3.39 4.93
N HIS A 107 8.88 3.09 3.95
CA HIS A 107 9.96 2.13 4.11
C HIS A 107 10.94 2.52 5.22
N VAL A 108 11.30 3.81 5.28
CA VAL A 108 12.14 4.34 6.38
C VAL A 108 11.40 4.20 7.72
N LEU A 109 10.11 4.53 7.76
CA LEU A 109 9.30 4.46 8.98
C LEU A 109 9.27 3.04 9.57
N LYS A 110 9.01 2.03 8.72
CA LYS A 110 9.00 0.61 9.12
C LYS A 110 10.37 0.12 9.58
N LYS A 111 11.43 0.55 8.91
CA LYS A 111 12.80 0.17 9.27
C LYS A 111 13.21 0.74 10.63
N LEU A 112 12.72 1.93 10.99
CA LEU A 112 13.02 2.58 12.26
C LEU A 112 12.17 2.05 13.42
N SER A 113 10.95 1.57 13.17
CA SER A 113 10.06 1.04 14.18
C SER A 113 9.36 -0.24 13.71
N PRO A 114 9.76 -1.43 14.19
CA PRO A 114 9.07 -2.68 13.89
C PRO A 114 7.62 -2.71 14.38
N VAL A 115 7.25 -1.84 15.33
CA VAL A 115 5.87 -1.71 15.82
C VAL A 115 5.00 -0.90 14.85
N ALA A 116 5.59 -0.21 13.87
CA ALA A 116 4.87 0.57 12.85
C ALA A 116 3.88 -0.28 12.04
N ASP A 117 4.12 -1.60 11.88
CA ASP A 117 3.19 -2.49 11.17
C ASP A 117 1.83 -2.62 11.88
N ARG A 118 1.75 -2.32 13.18
CA ARG A 118 0.50 -2.34 13.96
C ARG A 118 -0.11 -0.96 14.14
N ASP A 119 0.52 0.06 13.57
CA ASP A 119 0.08 1.44 13.72
C ASP A 119 -1.04 1.75 12.71
N PRO A 120 -2.24 2.15 13.16
CA PRO A 120 -3.37 2.40 12.27
C PRO A 120 -3.09 3.52 11.26
N GLU A 121 -2.26 4.51 11.60
CA GLU A 121 -1.90 5.60 10.68
C GLU A 121 -1.00 5.09 9.55
N VAL A 122 -0.04 4.24 9.88
CA VAL A 122 0.87 3.62 8.91
C VAL A 122 0.10 2.73 7.95
N ARG A 123 -0.85 1.95 8.49
CA ARG A 123 -1.74 1.12 7.68
C ARG A 123 -2.62 1.94 6.74
N ALA A 124 -3.15 3.08 7.20
CA ALA A 124 -3.91 3.98 6.35
C ALA A 124 -3.07 4.52 5.17
N VAL A 125 -1.78 4.84 5.41
CA VAL A 125 -0.86 5.23 4.34
C VAL A 125 -0.60 4.08 3.37
N GLU A 126 -0.43 2.85 3.87
CA GLU A 126 -0.27 1.67 3.01
C GLU A 126 -1.46 1.42 2.11
N ILE A 127 -2.66 1.59 2.67
CA ILE A 127 -3.92 1.49 1.93
C ILE A 127 -3.96 2.53 0.81
N SER A 128 -3.73 3.81 1.12
CA SER A 128 -3.72 4.86 0.09
C SER A 128 -2.64 4.64 -0.98
N LEU A 129 -1.47 4.14 -0.59
CA LEU A 129 -0.42 3.75 -1.54
C LEU A 129 -0.86 2.62 -2.46
N PHE A 130 -1.55 1.61 -1.92
CA PHE A 130 -2.08 0.52 -2.71
C PHE A 130 -3.13 1.01 -3.71
N GLU A 131 -4.09 1.81 -3.25
CA GLU A 131 -5.18 2.36 -4.07
C GLU A 131 -4.65 3.23 -5.21
N ASN A 132 -3.74 4.17 -4.93
CA ASN A 132 -3.09 4.99 -5.96
C ASN A 132 -2.42 4.12 -7.02
N ARG A 133 -1.78 3.03 -6.60
CA ARG A 133 -1.04 2.18 -7.52
C ARG A 133 -1.94 1.28 -8.35
N VAL A 134 -3.10 0.88 -7.82
CA VAL A 134 -4.16 0.27 -8.62
C VAL A 134 -4.61 1.23 -9.71
N VAL A 135 -4.86 2.50 -9.38
CA VAL A 135 -5.24 3.53 -10.37
C VAL A 135 -4.15 3.72 -11.42
N GLU A 136 -2.88 3.87 -11.02
CA GLU A 136 -1.74 3.95 -11.94
C GLU A 136 -1.65 2.72 -12.87
N ALA A 137 -1.90 1.52 -12.35
CA ALA A 137 -1.87 0.28 -13.13
C ALA A 137 -3.05 0.18 -14.11
N VAL A 138 -4.23 0.72 -13.75
CA VAL A 138 -5.38 0.83 -14.67
C VAL A 138 -5.06 1.80 -15.80
N GLU A 139 -4.50 2.97 -15.49
CA GLU A 139 -4.07 3.95 -16.49
C GLU A 139 -2.98 3.39 -17.42
N ALA A 140 -2.05 2.58 -16.88
CA ALA A 140 -1.03 1.92 -17.68
C ALA A 140 -1.57 0.77 -18.55
N ALA A 141 -2.65 0.11 -18.14
CA ALA A 141 -3.32 -0.94 -18.89
C ALA A 141 -4.24 -0.42 -20.01
N ARG A 142 -4.53 0.90 -20.00
CA ARG A 142 -5.34 1.59 -20.99
C ARG A 142 -4.68 1.56 -22.37
N ILE A 143 -5.39 1.09 -23.38
CA ILE A 143 -4.95 1.20 -24.79
C ILE A 143 -5.53 2.45 -25.46
N GLU A 144 -5.05 2.77 -26.66
CA GLU A 144 -5.44 4.00 -27.37
C GLU A 144 -6.97 4.10 -27.51
N GLY A 145 -7.50 5.15 -26.90
CA GLY A 145 -8.89 5.56 -27.00
C GLY A 145 -9.85 4.89 -26.01
N GLU A 146 -9.38 3.98 -25.15
CA GLU A 146 -10.08 3.68 -23.89
C GLU A 146 -10.03 4.91 -22.97
N GLN A 147 -11.00 5.02 -22.05
CA GLN A 147 -11.04 6.08 -21.04
C GLN A 147 -10.98 5.49 -19.64
N VAL A 148 -10.37 6.22 -18.71
CA VAL A 148 -10.32 5.85 -17.28
C VAL A 148 -10.97 6.98 -16.49
N GLU A 149 -12.03 6.65 -15.76
CA GLU A 149 -12.70 7.54 -14.81
C GLU A 149 -12.20 7.18 -13.39
N SER A 150 -11.36 8.02 -12.78
CA SER A 150 -10.82 7.76 -11.43
C SER A 150 -11.67 8.44 -10.34
N HIS A 151 -11.83 7.77 -9.19
CA HIS A 151 -12.56 8.29 -8.03
C HIS A 151 -11.65 8.41 -6.81
N GLU A 152 -11.20 9.63 -6.51
CA GLU A 152 -10.22 9.91 -5.43
C GLU A 152 -10.73 9.63 -4.00
N ASN A 153 -12.03 9.36 -3.82
CA ASN A 153 -12.65 9.09 -2.53
C ASN A 153 -13.75 8.02 -2.65
N ALA A 154 -13.46 6.93 -3.38
CA ALA A 154 -14.42 5.84 -3.52
C ALA A 154 -14.82 5.27 -2.15
N ASP A 155 -16.12 5.25 -1.86
CA ASP A 155 -16.64 4.61 -0.65
C ASP A 155 -16.63 3.08 -0.79
N LEU A 156 -16.89 2.37 0.32
CA LEU A 156 -17.05 0.91 0.30
C LEU A 156 -18.10 0.48 -0.74
N GLY A 157 -17.69 -0.33 -1.72
CA GLY A 157 -18.58 -0.80 -2.79
C GLY A 157 -18.57 0.07 -4.04
N GLU A 158 -17.76 1.14 -4.07
CA GLU A 158 -17.53 1.96 -5.26
C GLU A 158 -16.14 1.64 -5.86
N PRO A 159 -15.98 1.71 -7.19
CA PRO A 159 -14.75 1.36 -7.85
C PRO A 159 -13.79 2.54 -7.74
N LEU A 160 -12.51 2.25 -7.52
CA LEU A 160 -11.45 3.25 -7.54
C LEU A 160 -11.30 3.87 -8.93
N ALA A 161 -11.50 3.06 -9.96
CA ALA A 161 -11.46 3.48 -11.34
C ALA A 161 -12.49 2.71 -12.17
N ILE A 162 -13.07 3.37 -13.17
CA ILE A 162 -13.87 2.73 -14.20
C ILE A 162 -13.11 2.82 -15.52
N LEU A 163 -12.73 1.67 -16.06
CA LEU A 163 -12.18 1.57 -17.41
C LEU A 163 -13.32 1.44 -18.41
N VAL A 164 -13.42 2.36 -19.35
CA VAL A 164 -14.42 2.37 -20.43
C VAL A 164 -13.75 1.93 -21.72
N ALA A 165 -14.05 0.71 -22.15
CA ALA A 165 -13.50 0.15 -23.37
C ALA A 165 -14.16 0.75 -24.63
N GLN A 166 -13.36 1.08 -25.65
CA GLN A 166 -13.90 1.61 -26.91
C GLN A 166 -14.91 0.69 -27.58
N SER A 167 -14.59 -0.60 -27.59
CA SER A 167 -15.37 -1.59 -28.32
C SER A 167 -16.59 -1.99 -27.48
N GLY A 168 -17.75 -1.43 -27.84
CA GLY A 168 -19.04 -1.77 -27.24
C GLY A 168 -19.34 -1.05 -25.93
N GLY A 169 -18.56 -0.01 -25.58
CA GLY A 169 -18.80 0.85 -24.42
C GLY A 169 -18.76 0.13 -23.07
N VAL A 170 -18.09 -1.03 -23.00
CA VAL A 170 -18.03 -1.86 -21.80
C VAL A 170 -17.33 -1.11 -20.67
N ARG A 171 -18.01 -0.94 -19.54
CA ARG A 171 -17.50 -0.30 -18.33
C ARG A 171 -17.07 -1.38 -17.34
N ILE A 172 -15.78 -1.37 -16.98
CA ILE A 172 -15.20 -2.29 -16.00
C ILE A 172 -14.90 -1.49 -14.74
N GLY A 173 -15.60 -1.82 -13.64
CA GLY A 173 -15.30 -1.24 -12.33
C GLY A 173 -14.11 -1.94 -11.68
N VAL A 174 -13.06 -1.21 -11.34
CA VAL A 174 -11.84 -1.72 -10.72
C VAL A 174 -11.79 -1.37 -9.24
N PHE A 175 -11.56 -2.36 -8.38
CA PHE A 175 -11.51 -2.21 -6.93
C PHE A 175 -10.17 -2.65 -6.37
N ALA A 176 -9.69 -1.98 -5.32
CA ALA A 176 -8.64 -2.51 -4.46
C ALA A 176 -9.27 -3.36 -3.36
N ALA A 177 -8.87 -4.64 -3.28
CA ALA A 177 -9.28 -5.54 -2.21
C ALA A 177 -8.14 -5.68 -1.18
N TYR A 178 -8.37 -5.16 0.02
CA TYR A 178 -7.46 -5.27 1.15
C TYR A 178 -8.22 -5.43 2.46
N ALA A 179 -7.59 -6.06 3.46
CA ALA A 179 -8.18 -6.17 4.78
C ALA A 179 -7.76 -4.99 5.67
N SER A 180 -8.70 -4.43 6.42
CA SER A 180 -8.45 -3.35 7.39
C SER A 180 -7.97 -3.86 8.75
N ASN A 181 -8.00 -5.17 8.99
CA ASN A 181 -7.53 -5.82 10.22
C ASN A 181 -6.43 -6.87 9.95
N ASP A 182 -5.65 -7.21 10.97
CA ASP A 182 -4.55 -8.18 10.84
C ASP A 182 -5.03 -9.61 10.57
N SER A 183 -6.33 -9.88 10.81
CA SER A 183 -6.90 -11.19 10.56
C SER A 183 -7.12 -11.49 9.08
N GLY A 184 -7.08 -10.46 8.22
CA GLY A 184 -7.35 -10.62 6.80
C GLY A 184 -8.82 -10.92 6.49
N ARG A 185 -9.73 -10.83 7.48
CA ARG A 185 -11.13 -11.22 7.36
C ARG A 185 -12.05 -10.02 7.19
N ILE A 186 -13.04 -10.17 6.30
CA ILE A 186 -14.14 -9.23 6.12
C ILE A 186 -15.39 -9.77 6.82
N ASP A 187 -16.16 -8.88 7.46
CA ASP A 187 -17.45 -9.22 8.04
C ASP A 187 -18.48 -9.53 6.93
N ALA A 188 -19.33 -10.54 7.15
CA ALA A 188 -20.37 -10.90 6.19
C ALA A 188 -21.29 -9.72 5.84
N SER A 189 -21.60 -8.83 6.80
CA SER A 189 -22.43 -7.66 6.54
C SER A 189 -21.77 -6.67 5.59
N VAL A 190 -20.44 -6.57 5.62
CA VAL A 190 -19.64 -5.72 4.72
C VAL A 190 -19.67 -6.30 3.31
N VAL A 191 -19.56 -7.62 3.17
CA VAL A 191 -19.71 -8.30 1.86
C VAL A 191 -21.12 -8.06 1.29
N ASP A 192 -22.17 -8.23 2.10
CA ASP A 192 -23.55 -8.00 1.65
C ASP A 192 -23.79 -6.54 1.23
N GLN A 193 -23.25 -5.58 1.98
CA GLN A 193 -23.32 -4.16 1.63
C GLN A 193 -22.57 -3.87 0.33
N PHE A 194 -21.38 -4.44 0.17
CA PHE A 194 -20.57 -4.32 -1.04
C PHE A 194 -21.32 -4.86 -2.26
N VAL A 195 -21.81 -6.10 -2.19
CA VAL A 195 -22.53 -6.77 -3.30
C VAL A 195 -23.75 -5.95 -3.71
N ARG A 196 -24.51 -5.43 -2.75
CA ARG A 196 -25.68 -4.57 -3.03
C ARG A 196 -25.28 -3.31 -3.78
N ARG A 197 -24.26 -2.59 -3.30
CA ARG A 197 -23.77 -1.37 -3.98
C ARG A 197 -23.22 -1.66 -5.35
N ALA A 198 -22.40 -2.71 -5.50
CA ALA A 198 -21.84 -3.09 -6.79
C ALA A 198 -22.93 -3.38 -7.83
N ARG A 199 -24.04 -4.01 -7.43
CA ARG A 199 -25.19 -4.26 -8.32
C ARG A 199 -25.92 -2.99 -8.78
N ASP A 200 -25.89 -1.93 -7.97
CA ASP A 200 -26.50 -0.65 -8.34
C ASP A 200 -25.62 0.17 -9.31
N MET A 201 -24.40 -0.29 -9.59
CA MET A 201 -23.47 0.38 -10.49
C MET A 201 -23.66 0.00 -11.94
N ALA A 202 -23.59 0.99 -12.83
CA ALA A 202 -23.63 0.80 -14.27
C ALA A 202 -22.27 0.30 -14.83
N CYS A 203 -21.84 -0.87 -14.37
CA CYS A 203 -20.65 -1.58 -14.88
C CYS A 203 -21.05 -2.96 -15.39
N GLU A 204 -20.50 -3.37 -16.53
CA GLU A 204 -20.75 -4.69 -17.12
C GLU A 204 -19.75 -5.75 -16.68
N ALA A 205 -18.66 -5.37 -16.01
CA ALA A 205 -17.75 -6.29 -15.35
C ALA A 205 -17.06 -5.63 -14.16
N PHE A 206 -16.48 -6.45 -13.29
CA PHE A 206 -15.70 -5.99 -12.15
C PHE A 206 -14.32 -6.65 -12.09
N LEU A 207 -13.30 -5.89 -11.71
CA LEU A 207 -11.94 -6.37 -11.49
C LEU A 207 -11.50 -6.06 -10.06
N PHE A 208 -11.20 -7.09 -9.28
CA PHE A 208 -10.61 -6.95 -7.94
C PHE A 208 -9.10 -7.11 -8.01
N VAL A 209 -8.38 -6.09 -7.58
CA VAL A 209 -6.93 -6.18 -7.36
C VAL A 209 -6.70 -6.47 -5.88
N ASN A 210 -6.34 -7.72 -5.57
CA ASN A 210 -6.14 -8.20 -4.22
C ASN A 210 -4.69 -7.95 -3.76
N GLY A 211 -4.54 -7.21 -2.66
CA GLY A 211 -3.25 -7.00 -2.01
C GLY A 211 -3.03 -7.84 -0.75
N THR A 212 -4.09 -8.08 0.03
CA THR A 212 -3.97 -8.74 1.37
C THR A 212 -5.20 -9.52 1.81
N LEU A 213 -6.30 -9.49 1.05
CA LEU A 213 -7.52 -10.17 1.42
C LEU A 213 -7.33 -11.69 1.33
N ARG A 214 -7.90 -12.43 2.29
CA ARG A 214 -7.91 -13.89 2.23
C ARG A 214 -8.68 -14.37 1.01
N GLN A 215 -8.13 -15.38 0.34
CA GLN A 215 -8.72 -15.97 -0.85
C GLN A 215 -10.18 -16.42 -0.62
N GLU A 216 -10.49 -17.04 0.53
CA GLU A 216 -11.85 -17.46 0.88
C GLU A 216 -12.87 -16.30 0.91
N ASP A 217 -12.46 -15.13 1.40
CA ASP A 217 -13.36 -13.97 1.50
C ASP A 217 -13.54 -13.31 0.13
N LEU A 218 -12.49 -13.32 -0.70
CA LEU A 218 -12.55 -12.87 -2.08
C LEU A 218 -13.44 -13.78 -2.94
N GLU A 219 -13.34 -15.11 -2.77
CA GLU A 219 -14.19 -16.10 -3.43
C GLU A 219 -15.66 -15.91 -3.05
N ARG A 220 -15.97 -15.67 -1.76
CA ARG A 220 -17.34 -15.35 -1.33
C ARG A 220 -17.88 -14.07 -1.97
N LEU A 221 -17.02 -13.06 -2.13
CA LEU A 221 -17.40 -11.78 -2.72
C LEU A 221 -17.65 -11.94 -4.23
N VAL A 222 -16.77 -12.65 -4.95
CA VAL A 222 -16.93 -13.01 -6.35
C VAL A 222 -18.23 -13.80 -6.55
N GLU A 223 -18.44 -14.85 -5.77
CA GLU A 223 -19.65 -15.68 -5.84
C GLU A 223 -20.91 -14.85 -5.56
N GLY A 224 -20.88 -13.97 -4.56
CA GLY A 224 -22.00 -13.10 -4.23
C GLY A 224 -22.39 -12.13 -5.36
N ILE A 225 -21.41 -11.61 -6.10
CA ILE A 225 -21.63 -10.71 -7.23
C ILE A 225 -22.15 -11.48 -8.44
N GLU A 226 -21.49 -12.59 -8.83
CA GLU A 226 -21.86 -13.35 -10.03
C GLU A 226 -23.17 -14.15 -9.85
N ARG A 227 -23.60 -14.42 -8.61
CA ARG A 227 -24.86 -15.10 -8.30
C ARG A 227 -26.05 -14.34 -8.91
N ASP A 228 -27.02 -15.11 -9.40
CA ASP A 228 -28.25 -14.63 -10.07
C ASP A 228 -28.00 -13.90 -11.40
N GLY A 229 -26.87 -14.17 -12.07
CA GLY A 229 -26.54 -13.58 -13.37
C GLY A 229 -25.97 -12.17 -13.27
N GLY A 230 -25.29 -11.84 -12.16
CA GLY A 230 -24.59 -10.58 -12.03
C GLY A 230 -23.38 -10.45 -12.98
N PRO A 231 -22.76 -9.26 -13.03
CA PRO A 231 -21.63 -9.00 -13.93
C PRO A 231 -20.46 -9.97 -13.68
N PRO A 232 -19.75 -10.42 -14.74
CA PRO A 232 -18.54 -11.23 -14.58
C PRO A 232 -17.50 -10.50 -13.74
N VAL A 233 -16.83 -11.26 -12.88
CA VAL A 233 -15.80 -10.76 -11.99
C VAL A 233 -14.44 -11.38 -12.32
N GLY A 234 -13.41 -10.52 -12.39
CA GLY A 234 -12.01 -10.91 -12.49
C GLY A 234 -11.27 -10.59 -11.19
N VAL A 235 -10.25 -11.39 -10.89
CA VAL A 235 -9.40 -11.20 -9.72
C VAL A 235 -7.94 -11.23 -10.17
N GLU A 236 -7.20 -10.18 -9.79
CA GLU A 236 -5.75 -10.12 -9.94
C GLU A 236 -5.13 -10.03 -8.55
N THR A 237 -4.20 -10.93 -8.20
CA THR A 237 -3.54 -10.91 -6.88
C THR A 237 -2.11 -10.43 -7.02
N TRP A 238 -1.78 -9.34 -6.33
CA TRP A 238 -0.41 -8.82 -6.31
C TRP A 238 0.37 -9.41 -5.14
N ALA A 239 1.60 -9.86 -5.40
CA ALA A 239 2.47 -10.45 -4.38
C ALA A 239 2.86 -9.45 -3.29
N SER A 240 2.85 -8.15 -3.61
CA SER A 240 3.17 -7.07 -2.68
C SER A 240 2.42 -5.80 -3.05
N ILE A 241 2.08 -5.01 -2.02
CA ILE A 241 1.58 -3.63 -2.16
C ILE A 241 2.63 -2.73 -2.87
N THR A 242 3.89 -3.17 -2.99
CA THR A 242 5.00 -2.45 -3.64
C THR A 242 5.40 -2.93 -5.03
N GLU A 243 4.86 -4.03 -5.56
CA GLU A 243 5.07 -4.46 -6.96
C GLU A 243 3.74 -4.45 -7.74
N ALA A 244 3.66 -3.66 -8.82
CA ALA A 244 2.42 -3.51 -9.58
C ALA A 244 2.44 -4.51 -10.73
N GLY A 245 1.44 -5.39 -10.78
CA GLY A 245 1.22 -6.26 -11.93
C GLY A 245 0.60 -5.50 -13.09
N SER A 246 0.81 -5.99 -14.32
CA SER A 246 0.05 -5.50 -15.46
C SER A 246 -1.40 -5.97 -15.33
N LEU A 247 -2.36 -5.04 -15.36
CA LEU A 247 -3.79 -5.38 -15.33
C LEU A 247 -4.37 -5.74 -16.70
N ARG A 248 -3.62 -5.53 -17.79
CA ARG A 248 -4.12 -5.72 -19.15
C ARG A 248 -4.66 -7.14 -19.41
N PRO A 249 -3.97 -8.23 -19.03
CA PRO A 249 -4.50 -9.57 -19.27
C PRO A 249 -5.84 -9.83 -18.57
N ALA A 250 -6.01 -9.33 -17.34
CA ALA A 250 -7.25 -9.46 -16.60
C ALA A 250 -8.39 -8.63 -17.23
N VAL A 251 -8.07 -7.43 -17.71
CA VAL A 251 -9.00 -6.59 -18.48
C VAL A 251 -9.43 -7.29 -19.77
N ASP A 252 -8.50 -7.83 -20.55
CA ASP A 252 -8.80 -8.53 -21.81
C ASP A 252 -9.71 -9.73 -21.57
N TYR A 253 -9.41 -10.53 -20.55
CA TYR A 253 -10.24 -11.66 -20.15
C TYR A 253 -11.67 -11.24 -19.81
N LEU A 254 -11.85 -10.14 -19.07
CA LEU A 254 -13.20 -9.63 -18.75
C LEU A 254 -13.93 -9.10 -19.97
N LEU A 255 -13.24 -8.41 -20.88
CA LEU A 255 -13.83 -7.95 -22.14
C LEU A 255 -14.31 -9.12 -23.00
N GLU A 256 -13.55 -10.21 -23.06
CA GLU A 256 -13.96 -11.44 -23.74
C GLU A 256 -15.20 -12.07 -23.10
N ARG A 257 -15.24 -12.18 -21.76
CA ARG A 257 -16.42 -12.72 -21.03
C ARG A 257 -17.69 -11.89 -21.28
N VAL A 258 -17.58 -10.56 -21.23
CA VAL A 258 -18.74 -9.68 -21.46
C VAL A 258 -19.26 -9.81 -22.89
N ARG A 259 -18.36 -9.92 -23.88
CA ARG A 259 -18.74 -10.11 -25.29
C ARG A 259 -19.42 -11.46 -25.50
N GLY A 260 -18.85 -12.55 -24.99
CA GLY A 260 -19.44 -13.88 -25.11
C GLY A 260 -20.85 -13.96 -24.50
N SER A 261 -21.07 -13.32 -23.36
CA SER A 261 -22.38 -13.28 -22.69
C SER A 261 -23.44 -12.52 -23.51
N ARG A 262 -23.05 -11.49 -24.28
CA ARG A 262 -23.96 -10.74 -25.16
C ARG A 262 -24.38 -11.58 -26.38
N ASP A 263 -23.47 -12.39 -26.92
CA ASP A 263 -23.75 -13.22 -28.09
C ASP A 263 -24.71 -14.38 -27.75
N GLU A 264 -24.60 -14.98 -26.56
CA GLU A 264 -25.50 -16.05 -26.10
C GLU A 264 -26.95 -15.57 -25.91
N GLY A 265 -27.14 -14.35 -25.41
CA GLY A 265 -28.46 -13.77 -25.15
C GLY A 265 -29.32 -13.48 -26.39
N ILE A 266 -28.72 -13.41 -27.59
CA ILE A 266 -29.45 -13.10 -28.84
C ILE A 266 -30.14 -14.34 -29.42
N THR A 267 -29.83 -15.54 -28.94
CA THR A 267 -30.39 -16.78 -29.48
C THR A 267 -31.67 -17.18 -28.75
N LEU A 268 -32.68 -16.29 -28.72
CA LEU A 268 -34.02 -16.69 -28.29
C LEU A 268 -34.75 -17.35 -29.46
N PRO A 269 -35.20 -18.62 -29.32
CA PRO A 269 -36.02 -19.25 -30.35
C PRO A 269 -37.34 -18.52 -30.44
N HIS A 270 -37.60 -17.86 -31.57
CA HIS A 270 -38.96 -17.47 -31.95
C HIS A 270 -39.81 -18.76 -32.01
N GLN A 271 -40.64 -18.96 -30.97
CA GLN A 271 -41.80 -19.83 -31.03
C GLN A 271 -43.05 -18.99 -31.28
#